data_AF-A0A2T5RG60-F1
#
_entry.id   AF-A0A2T5RG60-F1
#
_cell.length_a   1.000
_cell.length_b   1.000
_cell.length_c   1.000
_cell.angle_alpha   90.00
_cell.angle_beta   90.00
_cell.angle_gamma   90.00
#
_symmetry.space_group_name_H-M   'P 1'
#
loop_
_entity.id
_entity.type
_entity.pdbx_description
1 polymer ?
#
loop_
_entity_poly.entity_id
_entity_poly.type
_entity_poly.pdbx_seq_one_letter_code
_entity_poly.pdbx_strand_id
1 'polypeptide(L)'
;MKSLISLIKKEVRQLNILIIVSTLIIAAWEWFLITRTENWPQGLSFGLGFIPLFFMPLIMLFLAYNSYRSEWGANTIYLLKILPRRGYEINFAKVFPAFAYYLILSGALILVNLYFHQGFLEQAFRQAPEMLGREVFSEFLLLAYLSYLITGIQIYLITQFSYLVATFFNRFRLLISILVFILSHYLILRIGGFLNYLFNWLPDFPLSIFTETPAGVSETTIYIGSAPFMVIAVIMIGLFFLNSRLLASDVDV
;
A
#
# COMPACT_ATOMS: atom_id res chain seq x y z
N MET A 1 -21.89 -21.99 11.75
CA MET A 1 -21.44 -20.57 11.80
C MET A 1 -20.47 -20.32 10.65
N LYS A 2 -20.68 -19.29 9.83
CA LYS A 2 -19.70 -18.94 8.78
C LYS A 2 -18.41 -18.46 9.44
N SER A 3 -17.28 -19.08 9.09
CA SER A 3 -15.96 -18.74 9.63
C SER A 3 -15.45 -17.43 9.02
N LEU A 4 -14.54 -16.72 9.70
CA LEU A 4 -13.83 -15.55 9.14
C LEU A 4 -13.25 -15.86 7.74
N ILE A 5 -12.71 -17.07 7.59
CA ILE A 5 -12.18 -17.59 6.33
C ILE A 5 -13.24 -17.57 5.21
N SER A 6 -14.49 -17.86 5.51
CA SER A 6 -15.56 -17.82 4.50
C SER A 6 -15.90 -16.39 4.04
N LEU A 7 -15.75 -15.39 4.92
CA LEU A 7 -15.89 -13.98 4.54
C LEU A 7 -14.71 -13.56 3.65
N ILE A 8 -13.49 -13.87 4.07
CA ILE A 8 -12.28 -13.61 3.27
C ILE A 8 -12.39 -14.27 1.89
N LYS A 9 -12.82 -15.53 1.82
CA LYS A 9 -13.00 -16.25 0.54
C LYS A 9 -14.04 -15.61 -0.37
N LYS A 10 -15.12 -15.05 0.20
CA LYS A 10 -16.13 -14.30 -0.55
C LYS A 10 -15.51 -13.03 -1.15
N GLU A 11 -14.78 -12.27 -0.34
CA GLU A 11 -14.14 -11.02 -0.75
C GLU A 11 -13.06 -11.28 -1.82
N VAL A 12 -12.22 -12.30 -1.65
CA VAL A 12 -11.26 -12.74 -2.70
C VAL A 12 -11.99 -13.07 -4.00
N ARG A 13 -13.11 -13.81 -3.94
CA ARG A 13 -13.89 -14.15 -5.13
C ARG A 13 -14.43 -12.91 -5.85
N GLN A 14 -14.81 -11.86 -5.12
CA GLN A 14 -15.23 -10.60 -5.72
C GLN A 14 -14.06 -9.89 -6.43
N LEU A 15 -12.83 -10.04 -5.92
CA LEU A 15 -11.63 -9.49 -6.53
C LEU A 15 -11.11 -10.29 -7.73
N ASN A 16 -11.58 -11.52 -7.98
CA ASN A 16 -11.05 -12.40 -9.03
C ASN A 16 -10.98 -11.74 -10.42
N ILE A 17 -12.02 -11.03 -10.83
CA ILE A 17 -12.03 -10.36 -12.15
C ILE A 17 -10.94 -9.30 -12.20
N LEU A 18 -10.82 -8.48 -11.15
CA LEU A 18 -9.79 -7.47 -11.06
C LEU A 18 -8.39 -8.10 -11.08
N ILE A 19 -8.18 -9.18 -10.32
CA ILE A 19 -6.93 -9.94 -10.28
C ILE A 19 -6.55 -10.43 -11.68
N ILE A 20 -7.47 -11.06 -12.39
CA ILE A 20 -7.21 -11.61 -13.73
C ILE A 20 -6.88 -10.48 -14.69
N VAL A 21 -7.71 -9.43 -14.73
CA VAL A 21 -7.52 -8.31 -15.65
C VAL A 21 -6.22 -7.57 -15.38
N SER A 22 -5.90 -7.26 -14.12
CA SER A 22 -4.66 -6.55 -13.78
C SER A 22 -3.42 -7.41 -14.05
N THR A 23 -3.48 -8.71 -13.78
CA THR A 23 -2.40 -9.65 -14.10
C THR A 23 -2.17 -9.72 -15.61
N LEU A 24 -3.23 -9.80 -16.42
CA LEU A 24 -3.11 -9.83 -17.88
C LEU A 24 -2.54 -8.53 -18.44
N ILE A 25 -2.97 -7.37 -17.94
CA ILE A 25 -2.45 -6.07 -18.35
C ILE A 25 -0.95 -5.96 -18.01
N ILE A 26 -0.57 -6.32 -16.79
CA ILE A 26 0.84 -6.30 -16.35
C ILE A 26 1.67 -7.28 -17.17
N ALA A 27 1.18 -8.51 -17.38
CA ALA A 27 1.89 -9.50 -18.19
C ALA A 27 2.07 -9.03 -19.64
N ALA A 28 1.05 -8.43 -20.26
CA ALA A 28 1.14 -7.87 -21.59
C ALA A 28 2.13 -6.69 -21.66
N TRP A 29 2.15 -5.85 -20.61
CA TRP A 29 3.09 -4.72 -20.48
C TRP A 29 4.54 -5.19 -20.36
N GLU A 30 4.82 -6.10 -19.43
CA GLU A 30 6.17 -6.68 -19.26
C GLU A 30 6.61 -7.42 -20.52
N TRP A 31 5.72 -8.21 -21.14
CA TRP A 31 6.01 -8.89 -22.40
C TRP A 31 6.40 -7.89 -23.50
N PHE A 32 5.64 -6.80 -23.65
CA PHE A 32 5.94 -5.74 -24.60
C PHE A 32 7.33 -5.12 -24.35
N LEU A 33 7.67 -4.82 -23.10
CA LEU A 33 8.98 -4.25 -22.75
C LEU A 33 10.14 -5.21 -23.01
N ILE A 34 9.97 -6.49 -22.69
CA ILE A 34 10.99 -7.53 -22.93
C ILE A 34 11.33 -7.58 -24.42
N THR A 35 10.33 -7.58 -25.31
CA THR A 35 10.57 -7.63 -26.78
C THR A 35 11.28 -6.39 -27.34
N ARG A 36 11.30 -5.27 -26.61
CA ARG A 36 11.90 -4.00 -27.04
C ARG A 36 13.23 -3.69 -26.38
N THR A 37 13.67 -4.50 -25.42
CA THR A 37 14.87 -4.24 -24.61
C THR A 37 16.15 -4.11 -25.45
N GLU A 38 16.29 -4.88 -26.53
CA GLU A 38 17.48 -4.81 -27.40
C GLU A 38 17.53 -3.56 -28.29
N ASN A 39 16.37 -2.98 -28.60
CA ASN A 39 16.25 -1.87 -29.55
C ASN A 39 16.13 -0.51 -28.86
N TRP A 40 15.90 -0.49 -27.56
CA TRP A 40 15.69 0.72 -26.79
C TRP A 40 16.95 1.14 -26.04
N PRO A 41 17.07 2.42 -25.67
CA PRO A 41 18.16 2.88 -24.81
C PRO A 41 18.28 2.01 -23.54
N GLN A 42 19.52 1.74 -23.14
CA GLN A 42 19.80 0.93 -21.96
C GLN A 42 19.07 1.50 -20.73
N GLY A 43 18.44 0.62 -19.95
CA GLY A 43 17.70 0.98 -18.74
C GLY A 43 16.29 1.56 -18.97
N LEU A 44 15.91 1.92 -20.20
CA LEU A 44 14.56 2.47 -20.46
C LEU A 44 13.46 1.43 -20.19
N SER A 45 13.61 0.21 -20.70
CA SER A 45 12.66 -0.89 -20.46
C SER A 45 12.54 -1.23 -18.98
N PHE A 46 13.66 -1.20 -18.24
CA PHE A 46 13.69 -1.43 -16.80
C PHE A 46 12.85 -0.37 -16.06
N GLY A 47 13.10 0.91 -16.31
CA GLY A 47 12.35 2.00 -15.68
C GLY A 47 10.85 1.97 -16.00
N LEU A 48 10.49 1.72 -17.26
CA LEU A 48 9.10 1.66 -17.71
C LEU A 48 8.33 0.46 -17.15
N GLY A 49 9.01 -0.61 -16.75
CA GLY A 49 8.36 -1.76 -16.11
C GLY A 49 7.80 -1.46 -14.72
N PHE A 50 8.26 -0.39 -14.06
CA PHE A 50 7.69 0.04 -12.78
C PHE A 50 6.45 0.93 -12.93
N ILE A 51 6.05 1.33 -14.15
CA ILE A 51 4.86 2.17 -14.37
C ILE A 51 3.59 1.58 -13.73
N PRO A 52 3.29 0.27 -13.82
CA PRO A 52 2.09 -0.26 -13.19
C PRO A 52 2.09 -0.12 -11.66
N LEU A 53 3.26 -0.07 -11.00
CA LEU A 53 3.32 0.21 -9.55
C LEU A 53 2.79 1.59 -9.20
N PHE A 54 2.89 2.58 -10.10
CA PHE A 54 2.32 3.91 -9.89
C PHE A 54 0.80 3.89 -9.81
N PHE A 55 0.14 3.00 -10.57
CA PHE A 55 -1.33 2.89 -10.60
C PHE A 55 -1.89 2.04 -9.47
N MET A 56 -1.07 1.20 -8.84
CA MET A 56 -1.51 0.28 -7.80
C MET A 56 -2.06 0.98 -6.52
N PRO A 57 -1.47 2.08 -6.01
CA PRO A 57 -2.10 2.89 -4.97
C PRO A 57 -3.48 3.46 -5.36
N LEU A 58 -3.67 3.82 -6.64
CA LEU A 58 -4.99 4.26 -7.14
C LEU A 58 -6.00 3.11 -7.15
N ILE A 59 -5.55 1.89 -7.45
CA ILE A 59 -6.39 0.69 -7.33
C ILE A 59 -6.78 0.47 -5.87
N MET A 60 -5.88 0.70 -4.90
CA MET A 60 -6.23 0.59 -3.47
C MET A 60 -7.31 1.60 -3.05
N LEU A 61 -7.23 2.84 -3.55
CA LEU A 61 -8.30 3.84 -3.38
C LEU A 61 -9.62 3.33 -3.96
N PHE A 62 -9.60 2.81 -5.18
CA PHE A 62 -10.79 2.26 -5.84
C PHE A 62 -11.39 1.07 -5.08
N LEU A 63 -10.55 0.16 -4.60
CA LEU A 63 -10.97 -1.00 -3.80
C LEU A 63 -11.60 -0.59 -2.48
N ALA A 64 -10.98 0.35 -1.76
CA ALA A 64 -11.52 0.86 -0.50
C ALA A 64 -12.90 1.49 -0.67
N TYR A 65 -13.06 2.33 -1.70
CA TYR A 65 -14.33 3.01 -1.98
C TYR A 65 -15.44 2.01 -2.34
N ASN A 66 -15.14 1.02 -3.19
CA ASN A 66 -16.14 0.03 -3.63
C ASN A 66 -16.41 -1.08 -2.61
N SER A 67 -15.52 -1.28 -1.64
CA SER A 67 -15.62 -2.34 -0.62
C SER A 67 -16.95 -2.29 0.15
N TYR A 68 -17.39 -1.09 0.50
CA TYR A 68 -18.67 -0.87 1.19
C TYR A 68 -19.74 -0.32 0.24
N ARG A 69 -19.39 0.49 -0.76
CA ARG A 69 -20.39 1.00 -1.72
C ARG A 69 -21.22 -0.08 -2.41
N SER A 70 -20.59 -1.20 -2.77
CA SER A 70 -21.30 -2.32 -3.39
C SER A 70 -22.36 -2.93 -2.46
N GLU A 71 -22.12 -2.95 -1.15
CA GLU A 71 -23.02 -3.53 -0.16
C GLU A 71 -24.18 -2.60 0.21
N TRP A 72 -23.92 -1.30 0.28
CA TRP A 72 -24.97 -0.28 0.42
C TRP A 72 -25.83 -0.19 -0.84
N GLY A 73 -25.22 -0.20 -2.03
CA GLY A 73 -25.96 -0.15 -3.29
C GLY A 73 -26.83 -1.38 -3.53
N ALA A 74 -26.38 -2.56 -3.07
CA ALA A 74 -27.14 -3.81 -3.16
C ALA A 74 -28.11 -4.04 -2.00
N ASN A 75 -28.24 -3.11 -1.05
CA ASN A 75 -29.01 -3.30 0.19
C ASN A 75 -28.67 -4.62 0.89
N THR A 76 -27.39 -4.95 1.03
CA THR A 76 -26.95 -6.16 1.76
C THR A 76 -26.19 -5.84 3.03
N ILE A 77 -26.00 -4.55 3.33
CA ILE A 77 -25.28 -4.10 4.52
C ILE A 77 -25.95 -4.55 5.84
N TYR A 78 -27.28 -4.61 5.89
CA TYR A 78 -28.00 -5.12 7.07
C TYR A 78 -27.68 -6.59 7.34
N LEU A 79 -27.46 -7.40 6.30
CA LEU A 79 -27.08 -8.82 6.47
C LEU A 79 -25.71 -8.96 7.14
N LEU A 80 -24.79 -8.03 6.87
CA LEU A 80 -23.48 -8.01 7.53
C LEU A 80 -23.59 -7.57 8.98
N LYS A 81 -24.48 -6.62 9.28
CA LYS A 81 -24.75 -6.13 10.62
C LYS A 81 -25.43 -7.17 11.52
N ILE A 82 -26.26 -8.06 10.96
CA ILE A 82 -26.95 -9.14 11.71
C ILE A 82 -25.99 -10.31 12.03
N LEU A 83 -24.83 -10.40 11.38
CA LEU A 83 -23.87 -11.45 11.71
C LEU A 83 -23.43 -11.30 13.18
N PRO A 84 -23.41 -12.38 13.98
CA PRO A 84 -22.93 -12.36 15.37
C PRO A 84 -21.40 -12.30 15.37
N ARG A 85 -20.86 -11.21 14.85
CA ARG A 85 -19.45 -10.98 14.54
C ARG A 85 -19.09 -9.56 14.93
N ARG A 86 -17.89 -9.38 15.46
CA ARG A 86 -17.42 -8.04 15.87
C ARG A 86 -17.06 -7.24 14.63
N GLY A 87 -17.27 -5.92 14.65
CA GLY A 87 -17.03 -5.05 13.48
C GLY A 87 -15.61 -5.14 12.91
N TYR A 88 -14.61 -5.41 13.76
CA TYR A 88 -13.23 -5.59 13.31
C TYR A 88 -13.02 -6.87 12.49
N GLU A 89 -13.81 -7.93 12.71
CA GLU A 89 -13.72 -9.18 11.92
C GLU A 89 -14.23 -8.95 10.51
N ILE A 90 -15.30 -8.15 10.37
CA ILE A 90 -15.87 -7.75 9.08
C ILE A 90 -14.89 -6.83 8.34
N ASN A 91 -14.35 -5.83 9.04
CA ASN A 91 -13.40 -4.90 8.44
C ASN A 91 -12.10 -5.61 8.01
N PHE A 92 -11.58 -6.52 8.84
CA PHE A 92 -10.43 -7.36 8.50
C PHE A 92 -10.68 -8.19 7.24
N ALA A 93 -11.87 -8.79 7.13
CA ALA A 93 -12.23 -9.60 5.96
C ALA A 93 -12.23 -8.79 4.65
N LYS A 94 -12.39 -7.46 4.71
CA LYS A 94 -12.32 -6.54 3.56
C LYS A 94 -10.90 -6.04 3.28
N VAL A 95 -10.18 -5.65 4.32
CA VAL A 95 -8.81 -5.12 4.21
C VAL A 95 -7.83 -6.21 3.77
N PHE A 96 -7.93 -7.42 4.35
CA PHE A 96 -6.94 -8.48 4.14
C PHE A 96 -6.84 -8.95 2.67
N PRO A 97 -7.94 -9.27 1.96
CA PRO A 97 -7.88 -9.62 0.54
C PRO A 97 -7.33 -8.50 -0.35
N ALA A 98 -7.69 -7.25 -0.07
CA ALA A 98 -7.18 -6.10 -0.81
C ALA A 98 -5.67 -5.92 -0.58
N PHE A 99 -5.20 -6.09 0.66
CA PHE A 99 -3.79 -6.07 0.98
C PHE A 99 -3.03 -7.24 0.35
N ALA A 100 -3.55 -8.45 0.41
CA ALA A 100 -2.95 -9.63 -0.22
C ALA A 100 -2.84 -9.45 -1.74
N TYR A 101 -3.89 -8.91 -2.38
CA TYR A 101 -3.87 -8.54 -3.79
C TYR A 101 -2.74 -7.53 -4.09
N TYR A 102 -2.66 -6.46 -3.31
CA TYR A 102 -1.66 -5.41 -3.49
C TYR A 102 -0.23 -5.94 -3.29
N LEU A 103 0.00 -6.73 -2.25
CA LEU A 103 1.29 -7.34 -1.92
C LEU A 103 1.73 -8.32 -3.02
N ILE A 104 0.87 -9.27 -3.39
CA ILE A 104 1.22 -10.31 -4.36
C ILE A 104 1.50 -9.69 -5.72
N LEU A 105 0.63 -8.79 -6.20
CA LEU A 105 0.75 -8.25 -7.54
C LEU A 105 1.92 -7.27 -7.67
N SER A 106 2.14 -6.40 -6.67
CA SER A 106 3.32 -5.50 -6.67
C SER A 106 4.62 -6.28 -6.53
N GLY A 107 4.67 -7.29 -5.64
CA GLY A 107 5.84 -8.12 -5.45
C GLY A 107 6.17 -8.95 -6.69
N ALA A 108 5.16 -9.57 -7.31
CA ALA A 108 5.33 -10.31 -8.56
C ALA A 108 5.87 -9.42 -9.68
N LEU A 109 5.35 -8.20 -9.84
CA LEU A 109 5.83 -7.24 -10.83
C LEU A 109 7.31 -6.90 -10.61
N ILE A 110 7.69 -6.55 -9.36
CA ILE A 110 9.08 -6.23 -9.03
C ILE A 110 9.99 -7.42 -9.33
N LEU A 111 9.60 -8.64 -8.92
CA LEU A 111 10.39 -9.84 -9.14
C LEU A 111 10.56 -10.16 -10.62
N VAL A 112 9.48 -10.06 -11.41
CA VAL A 112 9.51 -10.26 -12.87
C VAL A 112 10.45 -9.25 -13.51
N ASN A 113 10.31 -7.97 -13.17
CA ASN A 113 11.12 -6.92 -13.76
C ASN A 113 12.62 -7.10 -13.43
N LEU A 114 12.94 -7.43 -12.17
CA LEU A 114 14.31 -7.73 -11.73
C LEU A 114 14.87 -8.98 -12.43
N TYR A 115 14.06 -10.02 -12.65
CA TYR A 115 14.49 -11.26 -13.30
C TYR A 115 14.85 -11.06 -14.77
N PHE A 116 14.04 -10.31 -15.53
CA PHE A 116 14.29 -10.10 -16.95
C PHE A 116 15.40 -9.08 -17.24
N HIS A 117 15.69 -8.17 -16.30
CA HIS A 117 16.70 -7.14 -16.46
C HIS A 117 17.99 -7.41 -15.65
N GLN A 118 18.26 -8.67 -15.29
CA GLN A 118 19.48 -9.05 -14.54
C GLN A 118 20.76 -8.58 -15.21
N GLY A 119 20.88 -8.70 -16.54
CA GLY A 119 22.07 -8.25 -17.27
C GLY A 119 22.30 -6.73 -17.18
N PHE A 120 21.22 -5.93 -17.16
CA PHE A 120 21.31 -4.50 -16.92
C PHE A 120 21.73 -4.20 -15.48
N LEU A 121 21.14 -4.90 -14.50
CA LEU A 121 21.49 -4.75 -13.10
C LEU A 121 22.97 -5.10 -12.86
N GLU A 122 23.47 -6.19 -13.43
CA GLU A 122 24.89 -6.56 -13.34
C GLU A 122 25.81 -5.48 -13.92
N GLN A 123 25.45 -4.90 -15.07
CA GLN A 123 26.23 -3.80 -15.64
C GLN A 123 26.16 -2.55 -14.75
N ALA A 124 24.98 -2.21 -14.23
CA ALA A 124 24.80 -1.10 -13.31
C ALA A 124 25.60 -1.31 -12.01
N PHE A 125 25.65 -2.53 -11.47
CA PHE A 125 26.45 -2.85 -10.28
C PHE A 125 27.95 -2.90 -10.55
N ARG A 126 28.39 -3.26 -11.76
CA ARG A 126 29.80 -3.21 -12.16
C ARG A 126 30.31 -1.79 -12.41
N GLN A 127 29.42 -0.90 -12.87
CA GLN A 127 29.73 0.52 -13.11
C GLN A 127 29.51 1.37 -11.86
N ALA A 128 28.63 0.93 -10.96
CA ALA A 128 28.58 1.47 -9.62
C ALA A 128 29.94 1.19 -8.95
N PRO A 129 30.46 2.15 -8.17
CA PRO A 129 31.65 1.88 -7.37
C PRO A 129 31.41 0.61 -6.56
N GLU A 130 32.43 -0.25 -6.41
CA GLU A 130 32.39 -1.50 -5.60
C GLU A 130 31.82 -1.29 -4.18
N MET A 131 31.71 -0.03 -3.77
CA MET A 131 31.24 0.50 -2.50
C MET A 131 29.72 0.63 -2.34
N LEU A 132 28.90 0.54 -3.40
CA LEU A 132 27.46 0.26 -3.21
C LEU A 132 27.31 -1.24 -2.91
N GLY A 133 27.66 -1.62 -1.69
CA GLY A 133 27.58 -3.00 -1.24
C GLY A 133 26.21 -3.60 -1.53
N ARG A 134 26.19 -4.85 -1.99
CA ARG A 134 24.96 -5.61 -2.30
C ARG A 134 23.97 -5.61 -1.13
N GLU A 135 24.49 -5.54 0.09
CA GLU A 135 23.73 -5.48 1.34
C GLU A 135 22.98 -4.15 1.49
N VAL A 136 23.64 -3.00 1.36
CA VAL A 136 23.02 -1.67 1.45
C VAL A 136 21.93 -1.48 0.39
N PHE A 137 22.18 -1.95 -0.83
CA PHE A 137 21.17 -1.90 -1.89
C PHE A 137 19.95 -2.77 -1.57
N SER A 138 20.15 -3.94 -0.96
CA SER A 138 19.05 -4.83 -0.56
C SER A 138 18.22 -4.26 0.59
N GLU A 139 18.86 -3.63 1.58
CA GLU A 139 18.17 -2.96 2.69
C GLU A 139 17.36 -1.76 2.20
N PHE A 140 17.94 -0.95 1.32
CA PHE A 140 17.25 0.18 0.71
C PHE A 140 16.02 -0.28 -0.08
N LEU A 141 16.15 -1.31 -0.92
CA LEU A 141 15.02 -1.86 -1.67
C LEU A 141 13.92 -2.42 -0.76
N LEU A 142 14.30 -3.10 0.32
CA LEU A 142 13.35 -3.63 1.30
C LEU A 142 12.58 -2.47 1.96
N LEU A 143 13.26 -1.43 2.43
CA LEU A 143 12.65 -0.26 3.05
C LEU A 143 11.76 0.51 2.06
N ALA A 144 12.22 0.68 0.82
CA ALA A 144 11.43 1.30 -0.24
C ALA A 144 10.15 0.49 -0.53
N TYR A 145 10.23 -0.84 -0.61
CA TYR A 145 9.07 -1.68 -0.82
C TYR A 145 8.11 -1.69 0.39
N LEU A 146 8.62 -1.74 1.61
CA LEU A 146 7.81 -1.65 2.82
C LEU A 146 7.07 -0.30 2.92
N SER A 147 7.75 0.81 2.64
CA SER A 147 7.12 2.13 2.61
C SER A 147 6.04 2.25 1.53
N TYR A 148 6.26 1.63 0.37
CA TYR A 148 5.26 1.51 -0.70
C TYR A 148 4.04 0.68 -0.27
N LEU A 149 4.26 -0.44 0.45
CA LEU A 149 3.18 -1.27 1.00
C LEU A 149 2.33 -0.51 2.01
N ILE A 150 2.99 0.16 2.95
CA ILE A 150 2.37 1.00 3.98
C ILE A 150 1.52 2.10 3.36
N THR A 151 2.06 2.80 2.36
CA THR A 151 1.35 3.89 1.65
C THR A 151 0.05 3.39 1.02
N GLY A 152 0.07 2.21 0.37
CA GLY A 152 -1.13 1.64 -0.24
C GLY A 152 -2.23 1.29 0.77
N ILE A 153 -1.87 0.67 1.91
CA ILE A 153 -2.83 0.35 2.98
C ILE A 153 -3.36 1.62 3.64
N GLN A 154 -2.49 2.61 3.87
CA GLN A 154 -2.89 3.89 4.43
C GLN A 154 -3.94 4.58 3.56
N ILE A 155 -3.70 4.67 2.25
CA ILE A 155 -4.68 5.22 1.28
C ILE A 155 -5.99 4.44 1.38
N TYR A 156 -5.93 3.11 1.40
CA TYR A 156 -7.12 2.26 1.52
C TYR A 156 -7.93 2.59 2.78
N LEU A 157 -7.30 2.64 3.95
CA LEU A 157 -7.98 2.89 5.23
C LEU A 157 -8.61 4.28 5.29
N ILE A 158 -7.92 5.30 4.78
CA ILE A 158 -8.43 6.68 4.73
C ILE A 158 -9.63 6.77 3.78
N THR A 159 -9.55 6.16 2.59
CA THR A 159 -10.67 6.15 1.64
C THR A 159 -11.87 5.40 2.22
N GLN A 160 -11.64 4.27 2.88
CA GLN A 160 -12.68 3.50 3.53
C GLN A 160 -13.37 4.31 4.65
N PHE A 161 -12.57 4.99 5.50
CA PHE A 161 -13.06 5.88 6.54
C PHE A 161 -13.94 7.00 5.96
N SER A 162 -13.42 7.68 4.94
CA SER A 162 -14.11 8.76 4.23
C SER A 162 -15.45 8.31 3.67
N TYR A 163 -15.51 7.12 3.07
CA TYR A 163 -16.75 6.57 2.54
C TYR A 163 -17.78 6.30 3.66
N LEU A 164 -17.35 5.65 4.76
CA LEU A 164 -18.22 5.36 5.91
C LEU A 164 -18.76 6.63 6.57
N VAL A 165 -17.96 7.69 6.67
CA VAL A 165 -18.45 8.97 7.19
C VAL A 165 -19.48 9.59 6.24
N ALA A 166 -19.26 9.48 4.93
CA ALA A 166 -20.19 10.03 3.94
C ALA A 166 -21.55 9.33 3.91
N THR A 167 -21.65 8.06 4.35
CA THR A 167 -22.95 7.36 4.37
C THR A 167 -23.93 7.92 5.40
N PHE A 168 -23.46 8.62 6.43
CA PHE A 168 -24.32 9.31 7.41
C PHE A 168 -25.06 10.52 6.83
N PHE A 169 -24.71 10.97 5.62
CA PHE A 169 -25.32 12.14 4.99
C PHE A 169 -26.19 11.73 3.81
N ASN A 170 -27.38 12.33 3.66
CA ASN A 170 -28.30 11.97 2.57
C ASN A 170 -28.03 12.69 1.25
N ARG A 171 -27.42 13.89 1.27
CA ARG A 171 -27.10 14.68 0.08
C ARG A 171 -25.59 14.90 -0.02
N PHE A 172 -25.09 15.07 -1.25
CA PHE A 172 -23.68 15.36 -1.54
C PHE A 172 -22.67 14.36 -0.97
N ARG A 173 -23.04 13.07 -0.84
CA ARG A 173 -22.19 12.00 -0.29
C ARG A 173 -20.79 11.97 -0.90
N LEU A 174 -20.68 12.13 -2.22
CA LEU A 174 -19.39 12.16 -2.91
C LEU A 174 -18.52 13.34 -2.45
N LEU A 175 -19.08 14.55 -2.37
CA LEU A 175 -18.36 15.75 -1.96
C LEU A 175 -17.89 15.63 -0.51
N ILE A 176 -18.75 15.10 0.37
CA ILE A 176 -18.42 14.86 1.78
C ILE A 176 -17.32 13.83 1.90
N SER A 177 -17.37 12.74 1.12
CA SER A 177 -16.30 11.75 1.08
C SER A 177 -14.97 12.39 0.67
N ILE A 178 -14.93 13.18 -0.41
CA ILE A 178 -13.71 13.87 -0.85
C ILE A 178 -13.18 14.81 0.25
N LEU A 179 -14.06 15.59 0.87
CA LEU A 179 -13.70 16.52 1.94
C LEU A 179 -13.13 15.77 3.16
N VAL A 180 -13.78 14.70 3.60
CA VAL A 180 -13.31 13.87 4.72
C VAL A 180 -12.00 13.19 4.37
N PHE A 181 -11.79 12.76 3.13
CA PHE A 181 -10.53 12.17 2.69
C PHE A 181 -9.37 13.18 2.83
N ILE A 182 -9.55 14.40 2.33
CA ILE A 182 -8.56 15.47 2.43
C ILE A 182 -8.30 15.85 3.89
N LEU A 183 -9.37 16.06 4.68
CA LEU A 183 -9.24 16.41 6.11
C LEU A 183 -8.57 15.30 6.91
N SER A 184 -8.89 14.03 6.65
CA SER A 184 -8.28 12.89 7.34
C SER A 184 -6.79 12.82 7.03
N HIS A 185 -6.41 13.01 5.77
CA HIS A 185 -5.00 13.06 5.40
C HIS A 185 -4.27 14.21 6.09
N TYR A 186 -4.85 15.41 6.12
CA TYR A 186 -4.31 16.56 6.85
C TYR A 186 -4.15 16.29 8.36
N LEU A 187 -5.18 15.72 9.00
CA LEU A 187 -5.14 15.37 10.43
C LEU A 187 -4.08 14.32 10.73
N ILE A 188 -3.92 13.32 9.88
CA ILE A 188 -2.87 12.29 10.03
C ILE A 188 -1.49 12.93 10.01
N LEU A 189 -1.22 13.90 9.14
CA LEU A 189 0.06 14.61 9.12
C LEU A 189 0.29 15.42 10.41
N ARG A 190 -0.75 16.09 10.93
CA ARG A 190 -0.66 16.89 12.17
C ARG A 190 -0.49 16.02 13.42
N ILE A 191 -1.34 15.01 13.57
CA ILE A 191 -1.26 14.03 14.66
C ILE A 191 0.05 13.24 14.56
N GLY A 192 0.48 12.91 13.33
CA GLY A 192 1.74 12.24 13.09
C GLY A 192 2.94 13.03 13.58
N GLY A 193 2.98 14.34 13.35
CA GLY A 193 4.02 15.21 13.91
C GLY A 193 4.05 15.22 15.44
N PHE A 194 2.88 15.28 16.08
CA PHE A 194 2.76 15.22 17.54
C PHE A 194 3.20 13.86 18.10
N LEU A 195 2.74 12.76 17.51
CA LEU A 195 3.14 11.41 17.92
C LEU A 195 4.62 11.15 17.67
N ASN A 196 5.21 11.73 16.62
CA ASN A 196 6.63 11.61 16.35
C ASN A 196 7.46 12.24 17.49
N TYR A 197 7.04 13.40 17.99
CA TYR A 197 7.64 13.98 19.20
C TYR A 197 7.50 13.05 20.42
N LEU A 198 6.35 12.41 20.59
CA LEU A 198 6.11 11.46 21.69
C LEU A 198 6.97 10.19 21.58
N PHE A 199 7.30 9.76 20.36
CA PHE A 199 8.08 8.55 20.08
C PHE A 199 9.58 8.80 19.84
N ASN A 200 10.06 10.04 20.00
CA ASN A 200 11.45 10.41 19.78
C ASN A 200 12.46 9.75 20.75
N TRP A 201 11.97 8.96 21.72
CA TRP A 201 12.80 8.15 22.61
C TRP A 201 13.17 6.78 22.02
N LEU A 202 12.56 6.38 20.90
CA LEU A 202 12.87 5.11 20.23
C LEU A 202 14.24 5.18 19.55
N PRO A 203 15.01 4.08 19.56
CA PRO A 203 16.33 4.04 18.93
C PRO A 203 16.19 4.18 17.42
N ASP A 204 17.09 4.94 16.80
CA ASP A 204 17.14 5.08 15.35
C ASP A 204 17.68 3.80 14.69
N PHE A 205 17.27 3.58 13.44
CA PHE A 205 17.82 2.51 12.62
C PHE A 205 19.14 2.98 12.00
N PRO A 206 20.28 2.36 12.32
CA PRO A 206 21.53 2.66 11.65
C PRO A 206 21.48 2.11 10.23
N LEU A 207 21.71 2.96 9.24
CA LEU A 207 21.85 2.57 7.85
C LEU A 207 23.21 3.05 7.38
N SER A 208 24.12 2.11 7.14
CA SER A 208 25.43 2.42 6.57
C SER A 208 25.25 2.87 5.12
N ILE A 209 25.59 4.12 4.84
CA ILE A 209 25.75 4.60 3.47
C ILE A 209 27.22 4.86 3.18
N PHE A 210 27.58 4.76 1.92
CA PHE A 210 28.92 5.09 1.46
C PHE A 210 28.87 6.43 0.73
N THR A 211 29.71 7.38 1.14
CA THR A 211 29.81 8.69 0.53
C THR A 211 31.15 8.84 -0.16
N GLU A 212 31.12 9.28 -1.41
CA GLU A 212 32.34 9.67 -2.13
C GLU A 212 32.80 11.03 -1.63
N THR A 213 34.00 11.09 -1.05
CA THR A 213 34.67 12.34 -0.68
C THR A 213 35.92 12.54 -1.56
N PRO A 214 36.45 13.77 -1.68
CA PRO A 214 37.67 14.02 -2.45
C PRO A 214 38.91 13.23 -1.99
N ALA A 215 38.87 12.66 -0.77
CA ALA A 215 39.93 11.84 -0.19
C ALA A 215 39.72 10.31 -0.36
N GLY A 216 38.64 9.89 -1.02
CA GLY A 216 38.23 8.49 -1.16
C GLY A 216 36.81 8.25 -0.65
N VAL A 217 36.43 6.98 -0.53
CA VAL A 217 35.08 6.61 -0.08
C VAL A 217 35.06 6.37 1.43
N SER A 218 34.18 7.10 2.11
CA SER A 218 33.95 6.97 3.54
C SER A 218 32.62 6.25 3.76
N GLU A 219 32.64 5.24 4.62
CA GLU A 219 31.41 4.72 5.23
C GLU A 219 30.91 5.76 6.24
N THR A 220 29.67 6.20 6.08
CA THR A 220 28.98 7.06 7.03
C THR A 220 27.66 6.44 7.39
N THR A 221 27.44 6.15 8.67
CA THR A 221 26.16 5.66 9.15
C THR A 221 25.16 6.81 9.25
N ILE A 222 24.08 6.75 8.48
CA ILE A 222 22.91 7.61 8.67
C ILE A 222 21.96 6.91 9.63
N TYR A 223 21.43 7.67 10.58
CA TYR A 223 20.41 7.19 11.49
C TYR A 223 19.04 7.59 10.94
N ILE A 224 18.23 6.59 10.58
CA ILE A 224 16.85 6.79 10.16
C ILE A 224 15.97 6.69 11.40
N GLY A 225 15.23 7.76 11.69
CA GLY A 225 14.28 7.78 12.80
C GLY A 225 13.31 6.60 12.73
N SER A 226 13.25 5.79 13.79
CA SER A 226 12.29 4.69 13.90
C SER A 226 10.88 5.16 14.29
N ALA A 227 10.80 6.32 14.96
CA ALA A 227 9.57 6.93 15.44
C ALA A 227 8.49 7.12 14.35
N PRO A 228 8.78 7.65 13.13
CA PRO A 228 7.81 7.75 12.04
C PRO A 228 7.11 6.42 11.69
N PHE A 229 7.81 5.29 11.73
CA PHE A 229 7.22 3.98 11.43
C PHE A 229 6.22 3.56 12.49
N MET A 230 6.56 3.76 13.77
CA MET A 230 5.65 3.48 14.89
C MET A 230 4.43 4.40 14.88
N VAL A 231 4.62 5.68 14.56
CA VAL A 231 3.53 6.65 14.38
C VAL A 231 2.55 6.18 13.32
N ILE A 232 3.06 5.80 12.14
CA ILE A 232 2.22 5.32 11.04
C ILE A 232 1.46 4.05 11.45
N ALA A 233 2.12 3.10 12.10
CA ALA A 233 1.47 1.88 12.58
C ALA A 233 0.34 2.18 13.56
N VAL A 234 0.57 3.06 14.55
CA VAL A 234 -0.46 3.48 15.52
C VAL A 234 -1.64 4.15 14.82
N ILE A 235 -1.39 5.05 13.88
CA ILE A 235 -2.44 5.74 13.13
C ILE A 235 -3.26 4.74 12.29
N MET A 236 -2.60 3.80 11.61
CA MET A 236 -3.27 2.77 10.81
C MET A 236 -4.13 1.84 11.66
N ILE A 237 -3.61 1.39 12.80
CA ILE A 237 -4.36 0.57 13.76
C ILE A 237 -5.57 1.37 14.28
N GLY A 238 -5.36 2.64 14.63
CA GLY A 238 -6.41 3.56 15.05
C GLY A 238 -7.52 3.67 14.00
N LEU A 239 -7.17 4.00 12.74
CA LEU A 239 -8.12 4.10 11.63
C LEU A 239 -8.85 2.78 11.37
N PHE A 240 -8.16 1.65 11.44
CA PHE A 240 -8.78 0.34 11.27
C PHE A 240 -9.88 0.07 12.31
N PHE A 241 -9.61 0.35 13.58
CA PHE A 241 -10.60 0.20 14.64
C PHE A 241 -11.71 1.26 14.56
N LEU A 242 -11.39 2.47 14.14
CA LEU A 242 -12.36 3.54 13.95
C LEU A 242 -13.35 3.20 12.82
N ASN A 243 -12.87 2.67 11.70
CA ASN A 243 -13.71 2.11 10.63
C ASN A 243 -14.60 0.98 11.14
N SER A 244 -14.02 0.07 11.92
CA SER A 244 -14.74 -1.06 12.52
C SER A 244 -15.85 -0.61 13.47
N ARG A 245 -15.62 0.48 14.21
CA ARG A 245 -16.60 1.06 15.13
C ARG A 245 -17.71 1.79 14.37
N LEU A 246 -17.37 2.58 13.33
CA LEU A 246 -18.35 3.26 12.49
C LEU A 246 -19.31 2.28 11.82
N LEU A 247 -18.80 1.14 11.35
CA LEU A 247 -19.62 0.06 10.80
C LEU A 247 -20.65 -0.46 11.80
N ALA A 248 -20.26 -0.55 13.08
CA ALA A 248 -21.09 -1.08 14.15
C ALA A 248 -22.09 -0.04 14.72
N SER A 249 -21.80 1.27 14.62
CA SER A 249 -22.64 2.33 15.19
C SER A 249 -23.79 2.80 14.30
N ASP A 250 -23.77 2.47 13.02
CA ASP A 250 -24.79 2.86 12.04
C ASP A 250 -26.11 2.05 12.19
N VAL A 251 -26.52 1.75 13.42
CA VAL A 251 -27.68 0.89 13.76
C VAL A 251 -29.00 1.66 13.85
N ASP A 252 -28.97 2.99 13.87
CA ASP A 252 -30.16 3.81 14.14
C ASP A 252 -30.50 4.76 12.98
N VAL A 253 -31.03 4.23 11.87
CA VAL A 253 -31.96 4.95 10.97
C VAL A 253 -32.97 3.98 10.36
#